data_AF-A0A9Q0LZP3-F1
#
_entry.id   AF-A0A9Q0LZP3-F1
#
_cell.length_a   1.000
_cell.length_b   1.000
_cell.length_c   1.000
_cell.angle_alpha   90.00
_cell.angle_beta   90.00
_cell.angle_gamma   90.00
#
_symmetry.space_group_name_H-M   'P 1'
#
loop_
_entity.id
_entity.type
_entity.pdbx_description
1 polymer ?
#
loop_
_entity_poly.entity_id
_entity_poly.type
_entity_poly.pdbx_seq_one_letter_code
_entity_poly.pdbx_strand_id
1 'polypeptide(L)' 'MHNVPKGAETHFRLVVVSQQFDRLDTLKRHRLINNILKDYFTELHALAIETYTPSQWSQMDFCSTLKSPNCRGGSKF' A
#
# COMPACT_ATOMS: atom_id res chain seq x y z
N MET A 1 -15.22 -14.00 12.58
CA MET A 1 -14.95 -14.82 11.39
C MET A 1 -14.92 -13.90 10.18
N HIS A 2 -13.72 -13.62 9.65
CA HIS A 2 -13.56 -12.87 8.40
C HIS A 2 -13.90 -13.80 7.24
N ASN A 3 -14.93 -13.45 6.45
CA ASN A 3 -15.36 -14.23 5.29
C ASN A 3 -14.51 -13.83 4.08
N VAL A 4 -13.24 -14.23 4.10
CA VAL A 4 -12.35 -14.14 2.94
C VAL A 4 -12.06 -15.57 2.47
N PRO A 5 -12.27 -15.91 1.18
CA PRO A 5 -11.97 -17.24 0.66
C PRO A 5 -10.53 -17.63 0.98
N LYS A 6 -10.25 -18.93 1.19
CA LYS A 6 -8.87 -19.43 1.33
C LYS A 6 -8.08 -19.03 0.08
N GLY A 7 -7.17 -18.05 0.20
CA GLY A 7 -6.43 -17.43 -0.90
C GLY A 7 -6.66 -15.92 -1.10
N ALA A 8 -7.59 -15.30 -0.36
CA ALA A 8 -7.95 -13.89 -0.52
C ALA A 8 -7.06 -12.88 0.27
N GLU A 9 -6.05 -13.36 1.00
CA GLU A 9 -5.06 -12.50 1.66
C GLU A 9 -3.91 -12.16 0.71
N THR A 10 -4.20 -11.43 -0.37
CA THR A 10 -3.15 -10.94 -1.30
C THR A 10 -3.27 -9.45 -1.58
N HIS A 11 -4.00 -8.71 -0.74
CA HIS A 11 -4.06 -7.25 -0.77
C HIS A 11 -2.99 -6.68 0.18
N PHE A 12 -1.85 -6.32 -0.39
CA PHE A 12 -0.77 -5.71 0.38
C PHE A 12 -0.78 -4.20 0.18
N ARG A 13 -0.62 -3.46 1.28
CA ARG A 13 -0.37 -2.01 1.23
C ARG A 13 1.11 -1.78 1.46
N LEU A 14 1.76 -1.16 0.49
CA LEU A 14 3.17 -0.80 0.54
C LEU A 14 3.29 0.72 0.65
N VAL A 15 4.00 1.17 1.67
CA VAL A 15 4.29 2.58 1.91
C VAL A 15 5.79 2.78 1.78
N VAL A 16 6.22 3.56 0.79
CA VAL A 16 7.64 3.79 0.50
C VAL A 16 7.98 5.26 0.61
N VAL A 17 9.03 5.58 1.36
CA VAL A 17 9.54 6.94 1.52
C VAL A 17 10.93 7.03 0.92
N SER A 18 11.12 7.89 -0.08
CA SER A 18 12.42 8.05 -0.72
C SER A 18 12.57 9.44 -1.35
N GLN A 19 13.77 10.00 -1.28
CA GLN A 19 14.12 11.23 -2.00
C GLN A 19 14.07 11.05 -3.51
N GLN A 20 14.21 9.82 -4.02
CA GLN A 20 14.15 9.54 -5.46
C GLN A 20 12.76 9.82 -6.06
N PHE A 21 11.73 9.90 -5.22
CA PHE A 21 10.38 10.30 -5.65
C PHE A 21 10.24 11.81 -5.81
N ASP A 22 11.21 12.59 -5.34
CA ASP A 22 11.22 14.03 -5.55
C ASP A 22 11.27 14.31 -7.06
N ARG A 23 10.38 15.19 -7.52
CA ARG A 23 10.19 15.54 -8.94
C ARG A 23 9.71 14.41 -9.88
N LEU A 24 9.35 13.24 -9.36
CA LEU A 24 8.71 12.18 -10.14
C LEU A 24 7.18 12.25 -10.04
N ASP A 25 6.50 12.05 -11.17
CA ASP A 25 5.05 11.89 -11.22
C ASP A 25 4.61 10.59 -10.55
N THR A 26 3.41 10.58 -9.96
CA THR A 26 2.83 9.40 -9.28
C THR A 26 2.92 8.13 -10.13
N LEU A 27 2.61 8.23 -11.43
CA LEU A 27 2.63 7.09 -12.34
C LEU A 27 4.06 6.56 -12.59
N LYS A 28 5.07 7.44 -12.62
CA LYS A 28 6.48 7.04 -12.72
C LYS A 28 6.97 6.37 -11.44
N ARG A 29 6.56 6.87 -10.27
CA ARG A 29 6.86 6.24 -8.98
C ARG A 29 6.29 4.82 -8.89
N HIS A 30 5.02 4.65 -9.30
CA HIS A 30 4.38 3.33 -9.33
C HIS A 30 5.05 2.39 -10.32
N ARG A 31 5.41 2.85 -11.52
CA ARG A 31 6.16 2.05 -12.49
C ARG A 31 7.52 1.61 -11.96
N LEU A 32 8.24 2.49 -11.28
CA LEU A 32 9.55 2.17 -10.68
C LEU A 32 9.42 1.05 -9.64
N ILE A 33 8.46 1.18 -8.73
CA ILE A 33 8.21 0.15 -7.70
C ILE A 33 7.72 -1.15 -8.33
N ASN A 34 6.78 -1.09 -9.27
CA ASN A 34 6.29 -2.28 -9.96
C ASN A 34 7.39 -3.00 -10.73
N ASN A 35 8.33 -2.28 -11.35
CA ASN A 35 9.46 -2.88 -12.05
C ASN A 35 10.38 -3.64 -11.09
N ILE A 36 10.64 -3.10 -9.90
CA ILE A 36 11.46 -3.77 -8.86
C ILE A 36 10.74 -5.00 -8.32
N LEU A 37 9.43 -4.89 -8.10
CA LEU A 37 8.64 -5.96 -7.50
C LEU A 37 8.21 -7.03 -8.51
N LYS A 38 8.38 -6.80 -9.81
CA LYS A 38 7.92 -7.69 -10.88
C LYS A 38 8.38 -9.13 -10.70
N ASP A 39 9.62 -9.32 -10.25
CA ASP A 39 10.22 -10.64 -10.05
C ASP A 39 9.63 -11.40 -8.84
N TYR A 40 8.95 -10.69 -7.94
CA TYR A 40 8.28 -11.22 -6.76
C TYR A 40 6.75 -11.30 -6.91
N PHE A 41 6.21 -10.86 -8.05
CA PHE A 41 4.78 -10.59 -8.23
C PHE A 41 3.96 -11.73 -8.83
N THR A 42 4.54 -12.91 -9.04
CA THR A 42 3.85 -14.06 -9.64
C THR A 42 2.70 -14.60 -8.78
N GLU A 43 2.63 -14.25 -7.49
CA GLU A 43 1.64 -14.81 -6.54
C GLU A 43 0.73 -13.75 -5.87
N LEU A 44 0.89 -12.45 -6.18
CA LEU A 44 0.12 -11.37 -5.56
C LEU A 44 -0.99 -10.85 -6.48
N HIS A 45 -2.25 -10.88 -6.02
CA HIS A 45 -3.38 -10.40 -6.83
C HIS A 45 -3.51 -8.87 -6.88
N ALA A 46 -3.15 -8.13 -5.81
CA ALA A 46 -3.25 -6.67 -5.80
C ALA A 46 -2.34 -6.00 -4.75
N LEU A 47 -1.68 -4.91 -5.14
CA LEU A 47 -0.80 -4.14 -4.25
C LEU A 47 -1.21 -2.66 -4.30
N ALA A 48 -1.54 -2.09 -3.14
CA ALA A 48 -1.76 -0.67 -2.97
C ALA A 48 -0.41 0.01 -2.68
N ILE A 49 0.09 0.83 -3.60
CA ILE A 49 1.35 1.54 -3.45
C ILE A 49 1.07 2.98 -3.04
N GLU A 50 1.70 3.41 -1.95
CA GLU A 50 1.77 4.80 -1.56
C GLU A 50 3.23 5.23 -1.50
N THR A 51 3.54 6.32 -2.20
CA THR A 51 4.91 6.84 -2.30
C THR A 51 4.98 8.27 -1.81
N TYR A 52 5.91 8.52 -0.90
CA TYR A 52 6.09 9.82 -0.27
C TYR A 52 7.56 10.28 -0.38
N THR A 53 7.77 11.57 -0.53
CA THR A 53 9.10 12.15 -0.29
C THR A 53 9.32 12.28 1.23
N PRO A 54 10.57 12.33 1.72
CA PRO A 54 10.82 12.51 3.16
C PRO A 54 10.20 13.80 3.70
N SER A 55 10.20 14.87 2.92
CA SER A 55 9.56 16.15 3.30
C SER A 55 8.05 16.01 3.45
N GLN A 56 7.38 15.29 2.54
CA GLN A 56 5.95 14.98 2.66
C GLN A 56 5.68 14.08 3.86
N TRP A 57 6.53 13.08 4.07
CA TRP A 57 6.42 12.14 5.19
C TRP A 57 6.52 12.85 6.54
N SER A 58 7.47 13.78 6.71
CA SER A 58 7.65 14.54 7.95
C SER A 58 6.51 15.50 8.27
N GLN A 59 5.74 15.93 7.27
CA GLN A 59 4.57 16.81 7.46
C GLN A 59 3.28 16.03 7.74
N MET A 60 3.31 14.71 7.63
CA MET A 60 2.11 13.87 7.70
C MET A 60 2.01 13.19 9.07
N ASP A 61 0.92 13.43 9.79
CA ASP A 61 0.66 12.78 11.08
C ASP A 61 0.20 11.33 10.90
N PHE A 62 1.17 10.44 10.73
CA PHE A 62 0.94 9.01 10.47
C PHE A 62 0.16 8.28 11.57
N CYS A 63 0.28 8.71 12.83
CA CYS A 63 -0.48 8.17 13.97
C CYS A 63 -2.01 8.26 13.80
N SER A 64 -2.49 9.19 12.97
CA SER A 64 -3.91 9.36 12.67
C SER A 64 -4.35 8.59 11.42
N THR A 65 -3.45 8.40 10.45
CA THR A 65 -3.77 7.96 9.07
C THR A 65 -3.52 6.47 8.82
N LEU A 66 -2.59 5.83 9.55
CA LEU A 66 -2.38 4.37 9.52
C LEU A 66 -3.27 3.61 10.51
N LYS A 67 -4.37 4.22 10.96
CA LYS A 67 -5.38 3.47 11.72
C LYS A 67 -5.99 2.44 10.78
N SER A 68 -5.69 1.16 11.02
CA SER A 68 -6.41 0.05 10.40
C SER A 68 -7.91 0.35 10.47
N PRO A 69 -8.66 0.19 9.38
CA PRO A 69 -10.09 0.48 9.40
C PRO A 69 -10.72 -0.26 10.57
N ASN A 70 -11.60 0.41 11.33
CA ASN A 70 -12.33 -0.23 12.41
C ASN A 70 -13.00 -1.48 11.83
N CYS A 71 -12.53 -2.65 12.24
CA CYS A 71 -13.11 -3.94 11.88
C CYS A 71 -14.56 -3.97 12.38
N ARG A 72 -15.50 -3.48 11.57
CA ARG A 72 -16.93 -3.73 11.76
C ARG A 72 -17.16 -5.17 11.32
N GLY A 73 -16.96 -6.09 12.27
CA GLY A 73 -17.26 -7.51 12.11
C GLY A 73 -18.64 -7.68 11.47
N GLY A 74 -18.69 -8.50 10.43
CA GLY A 74 -19.84 -8.67 9.54
C GLY A 74 -21.16 -8.72 10.30
N SER A 75 -22.06 -7.80 9.94
CA SER A 75 -23.46 -7.85 10.33
C SER A 75 -24.05 -9.15 9.82
N LYS A 76 -24.30 -10.06 10.77
CA LYS A 76 -25.07 -11.29 10.56
C LYS A 76 -26.44 -10.93 9.98
N PHE A 77 -26.74 -11.43 8.80
CA PHE A 77 -28.10 -11.75 8.37
C PHE A 77 -28.11 -13.22 8.00
#